data_AF-A0A087CU27-F1
#
_entry.id   AF-A0A087CU27-F1
#
_cell.length_a   1.000
_cell.length_b   1.000
_cell.length_c   1.000
_cell.angle_alpha   90.00
_cell.angle_beta   90.00
_cell.angle_gamma   90.00
#
_symmetry.space_group_name_H-M   'P 1'
#
loop_
_entity.id
_entity.type
_entity.pdbx_description
1 polymer ?
#
loop_
_entity_poly.entity_id
_entity_poly.type
_entity_poly.pdbx_seq_one_letter_code
_entity_poly.pdbx_strand_id
1 'polypeptide(L)'
;MKKLLTGVVIVLITAGMLNACSEMEDESPSSSSSEYTAPEYKEMPDLRHMSLEKAIATLHGEGWTDVEAVEENDGTESTVRLDQTGYHIASQNPHNGKTGVSTDTHVRLTVHKDRTRTISNLVAVNDPWDEAFEKLRSAGLERGCDYIYVGGAMGDYSQYYVKSVSDGDADNLPAIIVEDYRDKRRHEEQQQERDASGQEAHGGAFCSTEGDTAISDRSDNILTCQEASDGRLRWIS
;
A
#
# COMPACT_ATOMS: atom_id res chain seq x y z
N MET A 1 39.87 21.44 37.14
CA MET A 1 41.11 21.05 36.45
C MET A 1 40.82 21.05 34.95
N LYS A 2 41.19 22.11 34.21
CA LYS A 2 42.21 22.12 33.11
C LYS A 2 42.17 20.81 32.28
N LYS A 3 41.93 20.84 30.95
CA LYS A 3 42.74 21.56 29.94
C LYS A 3 41.95 21.89 28.65
N LEU A 4 42.23 23.09 28.12
CA LEU A 4 42.13 23.53 26.71
C LEU A 4 43.24 22.87 25.86
N LEU A 5 43.03 22.81 24.53
CA LEU A 5 43.99 23.05 23.42
C LEU A 5 43.19 22.93 22.10
N THR A 6 42.86 23.98 21.35
CA THR A 6 43.67 24.86 20.49
C THR A 6 44.21 24.17 19.23
N GLY A 7 43.76 24.64 18.06
CA GLY A 7 44.30 24.29 16.75
C GLY A 7 43.83 25.30 15.69
N VAL A 8 44.42 26.49 15.72
CA VAL A 8 44.29 27.56 14.70
C VAL A 8 45.48 27.44 13.76
N VAL A 9 45.25 27.50 12.44
CA VAL A 9 46.30 27.76 11.44
C VAL A 9 45.85 28.95 10.60
N ILE A 10 46.65 30.02 10.64
CA ILE A 10 46.55 31.23 9.81
C ILE A 10 47.85 31.32 8.99
N VAL A 11 47.79 32.20 7.98
CA VAL A 11 48.85 32.91 7.24
C VAL A 11 49.35 32.10 6.01
N LEU A 12 49.32 32.61 4.76
CA LEU A 12 49.81 33.92 4.32
C LEU A 12 49.08 34.59 3.15
N ILE A 13 48.96 35.90 3.35
CA ILE A 13 48.68 37.01 2.44
C ILE A 13 49.80 37.13 1.38
N THR A 14 49.44 37.44 0.14
CA THR A 14 50.24 38.37 -0.68
C THR A 14 49.33 39.44 -1.27
N ALA A 15 49.57 40.67 -0.80
CA ALA A 15 49.04 41.90 -1.37
C ALA A 15 49.95 42.33 -2.52
N GLY A 16 49.35 42.71 -3.64
CA GLY A 16 50.00 43.47 -4.71
C GLY A 16 49.00 44.50 -5.23
N MET A 17 49.22 45.77 -4.90
CA MET A 17 48.61 46.92 -5.58
C MET A 17 49.74 47.76 -6.17
N LEU A 18 49.64 48.10 -7.46
CA LEU A 18 49.69 49.48 -7.99
C LEU A 18 49.54 49.52 -9.53
N ASN A 19 48.58 50.33 -9.96
CA ASN A 19 48.22 50.93 -11.25
C ASN A 19 49.22 50.93 -12.44
N ALA A 20 48.69 50.72 -13.65
CA ALA A 20 48.66 51.69 -14.76
C ALA A 20 47.73 51.22 -15.92
N CYS A 21 47.26 52.19 -16.73
CA CYS A 21 46.15 52.21 -17.68
C CYS A 21 46.21 51.30 -18.93
N SER A 22 45.03 51.23 -19.60
CA SER A 22 44.69 50.67 -20.95
C SER A 22 44.37 49.17 -20.90
N GLU A 23 43.28 48.63 -21.44
CA GLU A 23 42.48 48.97 -22.63
C GLU A 23 41.07 48.35 -22.44
N MET A 24 40.02 49.00 -22.94
CA MET A 24 38.66 48.44 -22.96
C MET A 24 38.61 47.32 -24.00
N GLU A 25 38.45 46.08 -23.54
CA GLU A 25 37.93 44.99 -24.38
C GLU A 25 36.53 44.63 -23.86
N ASP A 26 35.54 44.82 -24.74
CA ASP A 26 34.14 44.43 -24.61
C ASP A 26 34.03 42.90 -24.49
N GLU A 27 34.26 42.36 -23.28
CA GLU A 27 33.77 41.02 -22.94
C GLU A 27 32.36 41.15 -22.39
N SER A 28 31.40 41.03 -23.30
CA SER A 28 30.00 40.79 -22.95
C SER A 28 29.94 39.62 -21.96
N PRO A 29 29.39 39.78 -20.74
CA PRO A 29 29.19 38.64 -19.86
C PRO A 29 28.21 37.69 -20.55
N SER A 30 28.69 36.51 -20.96
CA SER A 30 27.84 35.42 -21.40
C SER A 30 26.91 35.08 -20.24
N SER A 31 25.67 35.54 -20.32
CA SER A 31 24.63 35.14 -19.40
C SER A 31 24.43 33.64 -19.57
N SER A 32 24.94 32.86 -18.63
CA SER A 32 24.49 31.49 -18.42
C SER A 32 23.02 31.61 -17.98
N SER A 33 22.12 31.60 -18.95
CA SER A 33 20.70 31.40 -18.73
C SER A 33 20.55 30.05 -18.05
N SER A 34 20.44 30.03 -16.71
CA SER A 34 19.89 28.87 -16.04
C SER A 34 18.49 28.70 -16.62
N GLU A 35 18.23 27.60 -17.31
CA GLU A 35 16.89 27.27 -17.76
C GLU A 35 16.00 27.19 -16.52
N TYR A 36 15.24 28.25 -16.28
CA TYR A 36 14.25 28.28 -15.22
C TYR A 36 13.07 27.45 -15.73
N THR A 37 13.08 26.15 -15.43
CA THR A 37 11.91 25.32 -15.66
C THR A 37 10.84 25.78 -14.68
N ALA A 38 9.72 26.28 -15.19
CA ALA A 38 8.62 26.69 -14.33
C ALA A 38 8.10 25.46 -13.56
N PRO A 39 7.81 25.58 -12.25
CA PRO A 39 7.28 24.48 -11.48
C PRO A 39 5.96 23.99 -12.08
N GLU A 40 5.84 22.68 -12.24
CA GLU A 40 4.59 22.06 -12.61
C GLU A 40 3.70 21.91 -11.38
N TYR A 41 2.39 22.15 -11.52
CA TYR A 41 1.41 22.04 -10.44
C TYR A 41 0.52 20.83 -10.67
N LYS A 42 0.46 19.93 -9.69
CA LYS A 42 -0.25 18.65 -9.80
C LYS A 42 -1.08 18.34 -8.54
N GLU A 43 -1.86 17.28 -8.63
CA GLU A 43 -2.45 16.63 -7.48
C GLU A 43 -1.41 15.74 -6.78
N MET A 44 -1.36 15.79 -5.45
CA MET A 44 -0.44 14.97 -4.67
C MET A 44 -0.91 13.51 -4.65
N PRO A 45 -0.10 12.53 -5.11
CA PRO A 45 -0.47 11.12 -5.13
C PRO A 45 -0.70 10.57 -3.70
N ASP A 46 -1.53 9.53 -3.59
CA ASP A 46 -1.66 8.75 -2.34
C ASP A 46 -0.55 7.72 -2.27
N LEU A 47 0.39 7.97 -1.35
CA LEU A 47 1.58 7.13 -1.14
C LEU A 47 1.42 6.23 0.08
N ARG A 48 0.33 6.37 0.85
CA ARG A 48 0.15 5.63 2.10
C ARG A 48 0.16 4.13 1.84
N HIS A 49 0.75 3.39 2.78
CA HIS A 49 0.91 1.95 2.77
C HIS A 49 1.86 1.40 1.68
N MET A 50 2.31 2.22 0.73
CA MET A 50 3.38 1.83 -0.19
C MET A 50 4.70 1.66 0.54
N SER A 51 5.57 0.81 0.00
CA SER A 51 6.98 0.79 0.41
C SER A 51 7.65 2.13 0.14
N LEU A 52 8.67 2.48 0.93
CA LEU A 52 9.45 3.70 0.73
C LEU A 52 10.03 3.74 -0.70
N GLU A 53 10.61 2.63 -1.16
CA GLU A 53 11.18 2.51 -2.51
C GLU A 53 10.16 2.86 -3.61
N LYS A 54 8.96 2.27 -3.54
CA LYS A 54 7.89 2.53 -4.51
C LYS A 54 7.37 3.96 -4.42
N ALA A 55 7.19 4.50 -3.21
CA ALA A 55 6.74 5.87 -3.02
C ALA A 55 7.73 6.90 -3.60
N ILE A 56 9.03 6.68 -3.41
CA ILE A 56 10.07 7.52 -4.01
C ILE A 56 10.08 7.41 -5.54
N ALA A 57 9.94 6.20 -6.08
CA ALA A 57 9.83 6.00 -7.52
C ALA A 57 8.61 6.73 -8.12
N THR A 58 7.45 6.69 -7.44
CA THR A 58 6.24 7.42 -7.83
C THR A 58 6.47 8.94 -7.82
N LEU A 59 7.02 9.49 -6.73
CA LEU A 59 7.28 10.93 -6.60
C LEU A 59 8.26 11.43 -7.67
N HIS A 60 9.39 10.75 -7.84
CA HIS A 60 10.39 11.10 -8.84
C HIS A 60 9.84 11.00 -10.27
N GLY A 61 9.03 9.96 -10.55
CA GLY A 61 8.38 9.77 -11.84
C GLY A 61 7.40 10.89 -12.21
N GLU A 62 6.84 11.57 -11.21
CA GLU A 62 5.93 12.70 -11.39
C GLU A 62 6.59 14.08 -11.22
N GLY A 63 7.88 14.13 -10.88
CA GLY A 63 8.70 15.34 -10.85
C GLY A 63 8.94 15.94 -9.46
N TRP A 64 8.39 15.35 -8.38
CA TRP A 64 8.75 15.74 -7.02
C TRP A 64 10.10 15.15 -6.65
N THR A 65 11.09 16.00 -6.39
CA THR A 65 12.49 15.57 -6.14
C THR A 65 13.04 16.00 -4.77
N ASP A 66 12.44 17.01 -4.14
CA ASP A 66 12.76 17.40 -2.77
C ASP A 66 11.94 16.56 -1.80
N VAL A 67 12.50 15.43 -1.36
CA VAL A 67 11.82 14.44 -0.51
C VAL A 67 12.65 14.12 0.72
N GLU A 68 12.00 14.08 1.89
CA GLU A 68 12.56 13.58 3.14
C GLU A 68 11.70 12.42 3.67
N ALA A 69 12.35 11.40 4.21
CA ALA A 69 11.70 10.33 4.95
C ALA A 69 12.16 10.35 6.40
N VAL A 70 11.21 10.21 7.33
CA VAL A 70 11.49 10.22 8.76
C VAL A 70 10.73 9.11 9.48
N GLU A 71 11.39 8.49 10.45
CA GLU A 71 10.79 7.52 11.35
C GLU A 71 10.51 8.21 12.68
N GLU A 72 9.26 8.16 13.14
CA GLU A 72 8.85 8.71 14.44
C GLU A 72 8.68 7.55 15.43
N ASN A 73 9.54 7.52 16.46
CA ASN A 73 9.52 6.53 17.53
C ASN A 73 9.46 7.24 18.88
N ASP A 74 8.41 6.99 19.66
CA ASP A 74 8.26 7.50 21.04
C ASP A 74 8.51 9.02 21.19
N GLY A 75 8.08 9.81 20.21
CA GLY A 75 8.25 11.27 20.18
C GLY A 75 9.67 11.74 19.80
N THR A 76 10.54 10.83 19.37
CA THR A 76 11.81 11.14 18.71
C THR A 76 11.75 10.83 17.22
N GLU A 77 12.28 11.77 16.43
CA GLU A 77 12.31 11.66 14.97
C GLU A 77 13.73 11.33 14.51
N SER A 78 13.84 10.37 13.60
CA SER A 78 15.11 10.00 12.95
C SER A 78 14.95 10.05 11.44
N THR A 79 15.85 10.74 10.75
CA THR A 79 15.88 10.76 9.28
C THR A 79 16.22 9.36 8.75
N VAL A 80 15.42 8.89 7.81
CA VAL A 80 15.60 7.62 7.10
C VAL A 80 16.16 7.91 5.72
N ARG A 81 17.13 7.10 5.27
CA ARG A 81 17.66 7.28 3.92
C ARG A 81 16.61 6.83 2.90
N LEU A 82 16.45 7.59 1.81
CA LEU A 82 15.46 7.28 0.76
C LEU A 82 15.74 5.95 0.02
N ASP A 83 16.97 5.44 0.09
CA ASP A 83 17.39 4.15 -0.47
C ASP A 83 17.21 2.97 0.50
N GLN A 84 16.72 3.23 1.72
CA GLN A 84 16.56 2.21 2.75
C GLN A 84 15.30 1.37 2.51
N THR A 85 15.43 0.07 2.68
CA THR A 85 14.32 -0.89 2.51
C THR A 85 13.71 -1.31 3.85
N GLY A 86 12.54 -1.93 3.80
CA GLY A 86 11.82 -2.40 5.00
C GLY A 86 11.06 -1.28 5.72
N TYR A 87 10.60 -0.28 4.97
CA TYR A 87 9.77 0.81 5.47
C TYR A 87 8.55 1.00 4.58
N HIS A 88 7.42 1.37 5.19
CA HIS A 88 6.20 1.78 4.51
C HIS A 88 5.80 3.20 4.93
N ILE A 89 5.10 3.89 4.03
CA ILE A 89 4.60 5.24 4.27
C ILE A 89 3.36 5.18 5.17
N ALA A 90 3.42 5.72 6.38
CA ALA A 90 2.25 5.87 7.24
C ALA A 90 1.51 7.18 6.95
N SER A 91 2.26 8.25 6.70
CA SER A 91 1.67 9.53 6.32
C SER A 91 2.61 10.35 5.45
N GLN A 92 2.04 11.36 4.82
CA GLN A 92 2.75 12.28 3.94
C GLN A 92 2.27 13.71 4.16
N ASN A 93 3.18 14.65 3.94
CA ASN A 93 2.90 16.06 3.80
C ASN A 93 3.63 16.60 2.56
N PRO A 94 2.95 17.22 1.59
CA PRO A 94 1.51 17.49 1.53
C PRO A 94 0.62 16.24 1.55
N HIS A 95 -0.60 16.38 2.06
CA HIS A 95 -1.58 15.29 2.08
C HIS A 95 -1.98 14.85 0.67
N ASN A 96 -2.28 13.57 0.52
CA ASN A 96 -2.80 12.97 -0.71
C ASN A 96 -4.10 13.67 -1.18
N GLY A 97 -4.29 13.74 -2.49
CA GLY A 97 -5.45 14.39 -3.11
C GLY A 97 -5.46 15.92 -3.06
N LYS A 98 -4.43 16.54 -2.46
CA LYS A 98 -4.27 17.99 -2.50
C LYS A 98 -3.90 18.42 -3.91
N THR A 99 -4.72 19.30 -4.50
CA THR A 99 -4.50 19.82 -5.86
C THR A 99 -3.68 21.11 -5.86
N GLY A 100 -3.09 21.44 -7.02
CA GLY A 100 -2.32 22.68 -7.20
C GLY A 100 -1.05 22.73 -6.36
N VAL A 101 -0.44 21.58 -6.10
CA VAL A 101 0.84 21.48 -5.38
C VAL A 101 1.98 21.59 -6.38
N SER A 102 2.91 22.50 -6.13
CA SER A 102 4.12 22.65 -6.94
C SER A 102 5.01 21.40 -6.81
N THR A 103 5.60 20.95 -7.91
CA THR A 103 6.60 19.86 -7.95
C THR A 103 7.89 20.19 -7.20
N ASP A 104 8.20 21.48 -7.00
CA ASP A 104 9.31 21.94 -6.15
C ASP A 104 8.97 21.95 -4.64
N THR A 105 7.76 21.53 -4.25
CA THR A 105 7.37 21.49 -2.83
C THR A 105 8.13 20.38 -2.13
N HIS A 106 8.75 20.70 -0.99
CA HIS A 106 9.32 19.72 -0.10
C HIS A 106 8.27 18.70 0.38
N VAL A 107 8.48 17.43 0.07
CA VAL A 107 7.61 16.32 0.48
C VAL A 107 8.23 15.60 1.66
N ARG A 108 7.52 15.59 2.79
CA ARG A 108 7.93 14.86 3.99
C ARG A 108 7.08 13.61 4.14
N LEU A 109 7.74 12.46 4.21
CA LEU A 109 7.15 11.14 4.41
C LEU A 109 7.43 10.68 5.83
N THR A 110 6.38 10.38 6.60
CA THR A 110 6.54 9.65 7.87
C THR A 110 6.44 8.16 7.57
N VAL A 111 7.48 7.42 7.93
CA VAL A 111 7.62 5.99 7.64
C VAL A 111 7.63 5.15 8.90
N HIS A 112 7.16 3.92 8.79
CA HIS A 112 7.26 2.90 9.83
C HIS A 112 8.02 1.69 9.30
N LYS A 113 8.77 1.05 10.18
CA LYS A 113 9.49 -0.17 9.85
C LYS A 113 8.51 -1.32 9.60
N ASP A 114 8.75 -2.07 8.54
CA ASP A 114 8.03 -3.32 8.25
C ASP A 114 8.33 -4.34 9.36
N ARG A 115 7.36 -4.53 10.27
CA ARG A 115 7.48 -5.46 11.40
C ARG A 115 6.96 -6.86 11.08
N THR A 116 6.12 -7.04 10.06
CA THR A 116 5.49 -8.34 9.81
C THR A 116 5.15 -8.61 8.36
N ARG A 117 5.70 -9.72 7.84
CA ARG A 117 5.30 -10.32 6.55
C ARG A 117 4.49 -11.62 6.72
N THR A 118 4.02 -11.92 7.93
CA THR A 118 3.28 -13.17 8.23
C THR A 118 2.18 -12.95 9.25
N ILE A 119 1.29 -11.98 9.00
CA ILE A 119 0.11 -11.75 9.84
C ILE A 119 -0.82 -12.99 9.85
N SER A 120 -0.75 -13.82 8.81
CA SER A 120 -1.41 -15.12 8.68
C SER A 120 -0.99 -16.14 9.75
N ASN A 121 0.18 -15.98 10.38
CA ASN A 121 0.58 -16.79 11.53
C ASN A 121 -0.11 -16.37 12.83
N LEU A 122 -0.70 -15.18 12.88
CA LEU A 122 -1.36 -14.62 14.06
C LEU A 122 -2.89 -14.70 13.94
N VAL A 123 -3.41 -14.51 12.74
CA VAL A 123 -4.86 -14.41 12.48
C VAL A 123 -5.26 -15.38 11.38
N ALA A 124 -6.36 -16.11 11.60
CA ALA A 124 -6.90 -17.06 10.62
C ALA A 124 -8.22 -16.58 10.00
N VAL A 125 -8.52 -17.07 8.80
CA VAL A 125 -9.85 -16.90 8.19
C VAL A 125 -10.90 -17.56 9.08
N ASN A 126 -12.04 -16.89 9.26
CA ASN A 126 -13.11 -17.20 10.20
C ASN A 126 -12.84 -16.89 11.69
N ASP A 127 -11.68 -16.36 12.06
CA ASP A 127 -11.50 -15.85 13.42
C ASP A 127 -12.52 -14.73 13.71
N PRO A 128 -13.11 -14.68 14.92
CA PRO A 128 -13.82 -13.50 15.40
C PRO A 128 -12.90 -12.29 15.35
N TRP A 129 -13.39 -11.15 14.87
CA TRP A 129 -12.54 -9.98 14.65
C TRP A 129 -12.00 -9.39 15.96
N ASP A 130 -12.76 -9.43 17.04
CA ASP A 130 -12.31 -9.01 18.37
C ASP A 130 -11.12 -9.85 18.86
N GLU A 131 -11.18 -11.17 18.71
CA GLU A 131 -10.06 -12.06 19.04
C GLU A 131 -8.86 -11.82 18.13
N ALA A 132 -9.07 -11.73 16.81
CA ALA A 132 -8.01 -11.44 15.86
C ALA A 132 -7.31 -10.12 16.15
N PHE A 133 -8.08 -9.06 16.43
CA PHE A 133 -7.57 -7.73 16.79
C PHE A 133 -6.70 -7.79 18.05
N GLU A 134 -7.13 -8.52 19.07
CA GLU A 134 -6.36 -8.69 20.30
C GLU A 134 -5.05 -9.47 20.08
N LYS A 135 -5.03 -10.47 19.17
CA LYS A 135 -3.79 -11.18 18.78
C LYS A 135 -2.79 -10.22 18.12
N LEU A 136 -3.26 -9.36 17.21
CA LEU A 136 -2.41 -8.36 16.52
C LEU A 136 -1.85 -7.33 17.50
N ARG A 137 -2.73 -6.77 18.35
CA ARG A 137 -2.36 -5.82 19.38
C ARG A 137 -1.35 -6.41 20.37
N SER A 138 -1.53 -7.66 20.77
CA SER A 138 -0.62 -8.38 21.67
C SER A 138 0.73 -8.70 21.03
N ALA A 139 0.76 -8.84 19.69
CA ALA A 139 2.00 -8.93 18.91
C ALA A 139 2.68 -7.57 18.68
N GLY A 140 2.09 -6.46 19.17
CA GLY A 140 2.62 -5.11 19.02
C GLY A 140 2.43 -4.53 17.62
N LEU A 141 1.46 -5.02 16.86
CA LEU A 141 1.12 -4.55 15.52
C LEU A 141 0.05 -3.47 15.57
N GLU A 142 0.28 -2.39 14.85
CA GLU A 142 -0.57 -1.23 14.79
C GLU A 142 -1.29 -1.12 13.44
N ARG A 143 -2.62 -0.91 13.53
CA ARG A 143 -3.47 -0.72 12.35
C ARG A 143 -3.08 0.54 11.58
N GLY A 144 -2.90 0.40 10.27
CA GLY A 144 -2.51 1.48 9.36
C GLY A 144 -0.99 1.64 9.21
N CYS A 145 -0.22 1.11 10.17
CA CYS A 145 1.25 1.13 10.16
C CYS A 145 1.81 -0.23 9.75
N ASP A 146 1.38 -1.30 10.43
CA ASP A 146 1.87 -2.67 10.22
C ASP A 146 0.92 -3.52 9.36
N TYR A 147 -0.36 -3.16 9.30
CA TYR A 147 -1.36 -3.83 8.47
C TYR A 147 -2.54 -2.93 8.11
N ILE A 148 -3.18 -3.22 6.99
CA ILE A 148 -4.41 -2.59 6.52
C ILE A 148 -5.59 -3.40 7.04
N TYR A 149 -6.59 -2.69 7.53
CA TYR A 149 -7.89 -3.24 7.92
C TYR A 149 -8.96 -2.73 6.96
N VAL A 150 -9.72 -3.65 6.37
CA VAL A 150 -10.77 -3.34 5.40
C VAL A 150 -12.08 -3.99 5.82
N GLY A 151 -13.16 -3.21 5.79
CA GLY A 151 -14.49 -3.67 6.18
C GLY A 151 -14.85 -3.28 7.61
N GLY A 152 -16.13 -3.39 7.97
CA GLY A 152 -16.68 -3.06 9.28
C GLY A 152 -16.77 -1.57 9.61
N ALA A 153 -17.89 -1.15 10.21
CA ALA A 153 -18.04 0.19 10.77
C ALA A 153 -17.24 0.30 12.08
N MET A 154 -16.76 1.50 12.42
CA MET A 154 -16.24 1.76 13.77
C MET A 154 -17.37 1.51 14.78
N GLY A 155 -17.28 0.44 15.56
CA GLY A 155 -18.37 0.00 16.43
C GLY A 155 -18.09 -1.35 17.10
N ASP A 156 -19.15 -2.14 17.28
CA ASP A 156 -19.10 -3.44 17.95
C ASP A 156 -18.35 -4.49 17.11
N TYR A 157 -17.09 -4.75 17.47
CA TYR A 157 -16.21 -5.70 16.79
C TYR A 157 -16.72 -7.14 16.82
N SER A 158 -17.59 -7.49 17.78
CA SER A 158 -18.12 -8.86 17.92
C SER A 158 -19.04 -9.30 16.77
N GLN A 159 -19.52 -8.35 15.97
CA GLN A 159 -20.37 -8.62 14.80
C GLN A 159 -19.59 -9.02 13.56
N TYR A 160 -18.26 -8.97 13.61
CA TYR A 160 -17.39 -9.19 12.47
C TYR A 160 -16.52 -10.43 12.64
N TYR A 161 -16.17 -11.03 11.51
CA TYR A 161 -15.19 -12.10 11.42
C TYR A 161 -14.19 -11.82 10.31
N VAL A 162 -13.03 -12.46 10.40
CA VAL A 162 -11.99 -12.39 9.39
C VAL A 162 -12.44 -13.15 8.14
N LYS A 163 -12.76 -12.41 7.07
CA LYS A 163 -13.13 -12.97 5.77
C LYS A 163 -11.91 -13.38 4.96
N SER A 164 -10.85 -12.59 5.00
CA SER A 164 -9.58 -12.95 4.37
C SER A 164 -8.40 -12.30 5.09
N VAL A 165 -7.24 -12.95 4.95
CA VAL A 165 -5.96 -12.49 5.46
C VAL A 165 -4.96 -12.56 4.31
N SER A 166 -4.20 -11.48 4.12
CA SER A 166 -3.08 -11.40 3.20
C SER A 166 -1.86 -10.92 3.96
N ASP A 167 -0.73 -11.58 3.74
CA ASP A 167 0.55 -11.23 4.34
C ASP A 167 1.23 -10.01 3.70
N GLY A 168 0.62 -9.45 2.65
CA GLY A 168 1.23 -8.38 1.89
C GLY A 168 2.43 -8.87 1.09
N ASP A 169 3.22 -7.92 0.60
CA ASP A 169 4.45 -8.17 -0.14
C ASP A 169 5.45 -7.02 0.07
N ALA A 170 6.48 -6.93 -0.78
CA ALA A 170 7.47 -5.87 -0.67
C ALA A 170 6.90 -4.46 -0.88
N ASP A 171 5.76 -4.34 -1.56
CA ASP A 171 5.15 -3.08 -1.97
C ASP A 171 3.88 -2.75 -1.19
N ASN A 172 3.24 -3.76 -0.60
CA ASN A 172 1.95 -3.65 0.04
C ASN A 172 1.99 -4.21 1.45
N LEU A 173 1.49 -3.43 2.41
CA LEU A 173 1.28 -3.93 3.77
C LEU A 173 0.36 -5.17 3.79
N PRO A 174 0.51 -6.05 4.80
CA PRO A 174 -0.46 -7.08 5.10
C PRO A 174 -1.87 -6.50 5.21
N ALA A 175 -2.88 -7.26 4.82
CA ALA A 175 -4.26 -6.82 4.83
C ALA A 175 -5.18 -7.86 5.49
N ILE A 176 -6.08 -7.38 6.34
CA ILE A 176 -7.17 -8.18 6.90
C ILE A 176 -8.48 -7.57 6.43
N ILE A 177 -9.27 -8.39 5.76
CA ILE A 177 -10.63 -8.04 5.35
C ILE A 177 -11.60 -8.73 6.31
N VAL A 178 -12.51 -7.95 6.89
CA VAL A 178 -13.57 -8.45 7.75
C VAL A 178 -14.93 -8.33 7.09
N GLU A 179 -15.83 -9.22 7.47
CA GLU A 179 -17.23 -9.21 7.04
C GLU A 179 -18.15 -9.37 8.26
N ASP A 180 -19.34 -8.80 8.16
CA ASP A 180 -20.36 -8.92 9.20
C ASP A 180 -20.94 -10.34 9.21
N TYR A 181 -21.17 -10.92 10.38
CA TYR A 181 -21.80 -12.24 10.47
C TYR A 181 -23.18 -12.29 9.78
N ARG A 182 -23.91 -11.18 9.73
CA ARG A 182 -25.19 -11.10 9.00
C ARG A 182 -24.99 -11.24 7.49
N ASP A 183 -23.91 -10.70 6.94
CA ASP A 183 -23.56 -10.86 5.53
C ASP A 183 -23.17 -12.30 5.22
N LYS A 184 -22.35 -12.92 6.08
CA LYS A 184 -22.01 -14.35 5.97
C LYS A 184 -23.25 -15.22 5.91
N ARG A 185 -24.20 -15.01 6.84
CA ARG A 185 -25.46 -15.76 6.87
C ARG A 185 -26.29 -15.56 5.60
N ARG A 186 -26.37 -14.33 5.08
CA ARG A 186 -27.06 -14.06 3.81
C ARG A 186 -26.39 -14.75 2.62
N HIS A 187 -25.06 -14.77 2.57
CA HIS A 187 -24.32 -15.47 1.52
C HIS A 187 -24.54 -16.99 1.60
N GLU A 188 -24.47 -17.57 2.80
CA GLU A 188 -24.75 -18.98 3.06
C GLU A 188 -26.19 -19.37 2.70
N GLU A 189 -27.17 -18.53 3.05
CA GLU A 189 -28.59 -18.74 2.72
C GLU A 189 -28.83 -18.64 1.20
N GLN A 190 -28.23 -17.67 0.49
CA GLN A 190 -28.32 -17.59 -0.97
C GLN A 190 -27.59 -18.74 -1.68
N GLN A 191 -26.59 -19.32 -1.06
CA GLN A 191 -25.89 -20.48 -1.60
C GLN A 191 -26.70 -21.75 -1.35
N GLN A 192 -27.27 -21.91 -0.15
CA GLN A 192 -28.23 -22.98 0.14
C GLN A 192 -29.50 -22.86 -0.70
N GLU A 193 -30.04 -21.69 -0.98
CA GLU A 193 -31.19 -21.55 -1.89
C GLU A 193 -30.83 -21.93 -3.33
N ARG A 194 -29.59 -21.70 -3.78
CA ARG A 194 -29.11 -22.17 -5.09
C ARG A 194 -28.90 -23.69 -5.12
N ASP A 195 -28.40 -24.26 -4.03
CA ASP A 195 -28.12 -25.69 -3.92
C ASP A 195 -29.40 -26.50 -3.57
N ALA A 196 -30.37 -25.89 -2.88
CA ALA A 196 -31.61 -26.50 -2.42
C ALA A 196 -32.83 -26.14 -3.28
N SER A 197 -32.76 -25.11 -4.14
CA SER A 197 -33.59 -25.11 -5.34
C SER A 197 -33.08 -26.27 -6.18
N GLY A 198 -33.60 -27.48 -5.92
CA GLY A 198 -33.29 -28.67 -6.70
C GLY A 198 -33.42 -28.27 -8.15
N GLN A 199 -32.27 -28.10 -8.82
CA GLN A 199 -32.25 -27.50 -10.14
C GLN A 199 -33.03 -28.46 -11.01
N GLU A 200 -34.20 -28.04 -11.48
CA GLU A 200 -34.84 -28.74 -12.58
C GLU A 200 -33.88 -28.61 -13.76
N ALA A 201 -33.23 -29.72 -14.09
CA ALA A 201 -32.18 -29.76 -15.09
C ALA A 201 -32.68 -30.49 -16.33
N HIS A 202 -32.27 -29.98 -17.48
CA HIS A 202 -32.59 -30.61 -18.74
C HIS A 202 -31.56 -31.65 -19.11
N GLY A 203 -31.98 -32.88 -19.42
CA GLY A 203 -31.08 -33.91 -19.95
C GLY A 203 -30.29 -33.40 -21.16
N GLY A 204 -28.97 -33.41 -21.06
CA GLY A 204 -28.02 -32.92 -22.07
C GLY A 204 -27.65 -31.44 -22.00
N ALA A 205 -28.25 -30.65 -21.11
CA ALA A 205 -27.83 -29.26 -20.85
C ALA A 205 -26.48 -29.21 -20.12
N PHE A 206 -25.79 -28.07 -20.22
CA PHE A 206 -24.51 -27.86 -19.54
C PHE A 206 -24.70 -27.73 -18.03
N CYS A 207 -23.70 -28.22 -17.29
CA CYS A 207 -23.61 -28.08 -15.84
C CYS A 207 -22.21 -27.58 -15.45
N SER A 208 -22.10 -27.01 -14.25
CA SER A 208 -20.90 -26.29 -13.80
C SER A 208 -19.92 -27.14 -13.01
N THR A 209 -20.39 -28.17 -12.29
CA THR A 209 -19.58 -28.95 -11.36
C THR A 209 -19.83 -30.44 -11.59
N GLU A 210 -18.78 -31.18 -11.94
CA GLU A 210 -18.85 -32.63 -12.08
C GLU A 210 -19.28 -33.28 -10.75
N GLY A 211 -20.23 -34.21 -10.81
CA GLY A 211 -20.78 -34.90 -9.65
C GLY A 211 -22.01 -34.24 -9.01
N ASP A 212 -22.39 -33.03 -9.43
CA ASP A 212 -23.66 -32.42 -8.99
C ASP A 212 -24.86 -33.29 -9.42
N THR A 213 -25.93 -33.26 -8.63
CA THR A 213 -27.20 -33.96 -8.95
C THR A 213 -28.36 -32.98 -9.03
N ALA A 214 -29.28 -33.23 -9.96
CA ALA A 214 -30.44 -32.40 -10.23
C ALA A 214 -31.66 -33.28 -10.52
N ILE A 215 -32.89 -32.75 -10.39
CA ILE A 215 -34.10 -33.48 -10.80
C ILE A 215 -34.38 -33.10 -12.25
N SER A 216 -34.72 -34.07 -13.11
CA SER A 216 -35.00 -33.78 -14.52
C SER A 216 -36.28 -32.95 -14.67
N ASP A 217 -36.21 -31.88 -15.47
CA ASP A 217 -37.37 -31.02 -15.80
C ASP A 217 -38.45 -31.74 -16.66
N ARG A 218 -38.10 -32.91 -17.19
CA ARG A 218 -38.95 -33.75 -18.06
C ARG A 218 -39.38 -35.06 -17.42
N SER A 219 -38.81 -35.41 -16.27
CA SER A 219 -39.06 -36.68 -15.57
C SER A 219 -38.61 -36.56 -14.12
N ASP A 220 -39.26 -37.22 -13.17
CA ASP A 220 -38.82 -37.26 -11.75
C ASP A 220 -37.50 -38.06 -11.51
N ASN A 221 -36.70 -38.28 -12.56
CA ASN A 221 -35.40 -38.93 -12.50
C ASN A 221 -34.33 -37.95 -12.01
N ILE A 222 -33.31 -38.48 -11.35
CA ILE A 222 -32.12 -37.72 -10.94
C ILE A 222 -31.13 -37.70 -12.11
N LEU A 223 -30.71 -36.51 -12.53
CA LEU A 223 -29.60 -36.30 -13.45
C LEU A 223 -28.32 -36.06 -12.65
N THR A 224 -27.19 -36.53 -13.17
CA THR A 224 -25.85 -36.30 -12.63
C THR A 224 -25.04 -35.49 -13.63
N CYS A 225 -24.30 -34.49 -13.17
CA CYS A 225 -23.38 -33.72 -13.99
C CYS A 225 -22.13 -34.53 -14.29
N GLN A 226 -21.87 -34.86 -15.56
CA GLN A 226 -20.74 -35.69 -15.99
C GLN A 226 -20.16 -35.18 -17.32
N GLU A 227 -18.91 -35.53 -17.60
CA GLU A 227 -18.26 -35.23 -18.88
C GLU A 227 -18.92 -36.05 -20.01
N ALA A 228 -19.48 -35.35 -21.00
CA ALA A 228 -20.06 -35.98 -22.17
C ALA A 228 -18.99 -36.31 -23.23
N SER A 229 -19.38 -37.00 -24.30
CA SER A 229 -18.46 -37.40 -25.39
C SER A 229 -17.74 -36.25 -26.09
N ASP A 230 -18.19 -35.01 -25.90
CA ASP A 230 -17.59 -33.79 -26.44
C ASP A 230 -16.65 -33.09 -25.44
N GLY A 231 -16.35 -33.72 -24.30
CA GLY A 231 -15.43 -33.23 -23.29
C GLY A 231 -15.98 -32.11 -22.40
N ARG A 232 -17.30 -31.89 -22.42
CA ARG A 232 -17.97 -30.82 -21.65
C ARG A 232 -18.92 -31.42 -20.63
N LEU A 233 -19.02 -30.77 -19.47
CA LEU A 233 -19.92 -31.17 -18.40
C LEU A 233 -21.39 -30.97 -18.80
N ARG A 234 -22.18 -32.05 -18.72
CA ARG A 234 -23.61 -32.06 -19.03
C ARG A 234 -24.42 -32.86 -18.00
N TRP A 235 -25.70 -32.55 -17.89
CA TRP A 235 -26.66 -33.31 -17.10
C TRP A 235 -27.01 -34.62 -17.83
N ILE A 236 -26.67 -35.76 -17.22
CA ILE A 236 -26.87 -37.11 -17.77
C ILE A 236 -27.74 -37.92 -16.81
N SER A 237 -28.72 -38.66 -17.34
CA SER A 237 -29.59 -39.55 -16.57
C SER A 237 -28.97 -40.93 -16.36
#